data_AF-A0A524MRG4-F1
#
_entry.id   AF-A0A524MRG4-F1
#
_cell.length_a   1.000
_cell.length_b   1.000
_cell.length_c   1.000
_cell.angle_alpha   90.00
_cell.angle_beta   90.00
_cell.angle_gamma   90.00
#
_symmetry.space_group_name_H-M   'P 1'
#
loop_
_entity.id
_entity.type
_entity.pdbx_description
1 polymer ?
#
loop_
_entity_poly.entity_id
_entity_poly.type
_entity_poly.pdbx_seq_one_letter_code
_entity_poly.pdbx_strand_id
1 'polypeptide(L)'
;MRSDFFKLPRIDELLSPRGFLKRAAVLTVVFAVFHVAGLREMTSFLCGMAPMTGGAAKLSALMGLGYVVSYLGFIVIVPILVIASALLLVSSRIWPVKPRV
;
A
#
# COMPACT_ATOMS: atom_id res chain seq x y z
N MET A 1 -33.67 3.38 -2.32
CA MET A 1 -32.58 2.42 -2.62
C MET A 1 -31.41 3.23 -3.18
N ARG A 2 -30.36 3.46 -2.38
CA ARG A 2 -29.34 4.51 -2.64
C ARG A 2 -28.08 3.86 -3.21
N SER A 3 -27.86 3.99 -4.51
CA SER A 3 -26.75 3.38 -5.27
C SER A 3 -25.43 4.17 -5.19
N ASP A 4 -25.26 5.03 -4.18
CA ASP A 4 -24.15 6.00 -4.11
C ASP A 4 -22.87 5.44 -3.44
N PHE A 5 -22.86 4.17 -3.02
CA PHE A 5 -21.79 3.63 -2.17
C PHE A 5 -20.49 3.26 -2.91
N PHE A 6 -20.51 3.14 -4.23
CA PHE A 6 -19.33 2.77 -5.01
C PHE A 6 -19.05 3.78 -6.14
N LYS A 7 -18.85 5.04 -5.76
CA LYS A 7 -18.32 6.05 -6.67
C LYS A 7 -16.83 5.75 -6.88
N LEU A 8 -16.53 4.92 -7.88
CA LEU A 8 -15.14 4.65 -8.28
C LEU A 8 -14.42 5.98 -8.50
N PRO A 9 -13.20 6.16 -7.98
CA PRO A 9 -12.49 7.41 -8.16
C PRO A 9 -12.23 7.61 -9.65
N ARG A 10 -12.40 8.85 -10.09
CA ARG A 10 -12.26 9.24 -11.49
C ARG A 10 -10.79 9.01 -11.91
N ILE A 11 -10.52 8.48 -13.11
CA ILE A 11 -9.17 8.00 -13.49
C ILE A 11 -8.11 9.13 -13.42
N ASP A 12 -8.54 10.36 -13.65
CA ASP A 12 -7.78 11.60 -13.44
C ASP A 12 -7.29 11.78 -11.99
N GLU A 13 -8.08 11.40 -10.98
CA GLU A 13 -7.62 11.37 -9.59
C GLU A 13 -6.68 10.18 -9.33
N LEU A 14 -6.96 9.02 -9.95
CA LEU A 14 -6.14 7.81 -9.77
C LEU A 14 -4.71 8.00 -10.31
N LEU A 15 -4.56 8.74 -11.43
CA LEU A 15 -3.32 9.02 -12.14
C LEU A 15 -2.86 10.47 -11.95
N SER A 16 -3.03 10.99 -10.73
CA SER A 16 -2.50 12.29 -10.34
C SER A 16 -1.30 12.13 -9.40
N PRO A 17 -0.33 13.08 -9.39
CA PRO A 17 0.76 13.07 -8.42
C PRO A 17 0.28 12.96 -6.97
N ARG A 18 -0.78 13.72 -6.64
CA ARG A 18 -1.42 13.69 -5.32
C ARG A 18 -2.08 12.34 -5.03
N GLY A 19 -2.67 11.69 -6.03
CA GLY A 19 -3.26 10.36 -5.91
C GLY A 19 -2.24 9.29 -5.58
N PHE A 20 -1.08 9.31 -6.26
CA PHE A 20 0.03 8.40 -5.97
C PHE A 20 0.62 8.61 -4.57
N LEU A 21 0.85 9.86 -4.16
CA LEU A 21 1.36 10.16 -2.82
C LEU A 21 0.37 9.76 -1.71
N LYS A 22 -0.93 9.98 -1.90
CA LYS A 22 -1.95 9.53 -0.93
C LYS A 22 -1.93 8.01 -0.73
N ARG A 23 -1.84 7.23 -1.81
CA ARG A 23 -1.76 5.77 -1.73
C ARG A 23 -0.47 5.29 -1.10
N ALA A 24 0.66 5.92 -1.47
CA ALA A 24 1.95 5.67 -0.85
C ALA A 24 1.88 5.90 0.67
N ALA A 25 1.27 7.01 1.10
CA ALA A 25 1.06 7.30 2.51
C ALA A 25 0.18 6.25 3.20
N VAL A 26 -0.93 5.83 2.59
CA VAL A 26 -1.81 4.78 3.14
C VAL A 26 -1.04 3.47 3.32
N LEU A 27 -0.30 3.01 2.31
CA LEU A 27 0.50 1.79 2.41
C LEU A 27 1.57 1.89 3.51
N THR A 28 2.24 3.03 3.61
CA THR A 28 3.22 3.29 4.68
C THR A 28 2.57 3.23 6.07
N VAL A 29 1.39 3.82 6.25
CA VAL A 29 0.66 3.78 7.53
C VAL A 29 0.23 2.36 7.88
N VAL A 30 -0.32 1.62 6.91
CA VAL A 30 -0.73 0.21 7.13
C VAL A 30 0.46 -0.64 7.55
N PHE A 31 1.58 -0.53 6.82
CA PHE A 31 2.82 -1.23 7.18
C PHE A 31 3.33 -0.80 8.56
N ALA A 32 3.36 0.50 8.85
CA ALA A 32 3.82 1.01 10.13
C ALA A 32 2.99 0.46 11.30
N VAL A 33 1.66 0.41 11.16
CA VAL A 33 0.76 -0.18 12.17
C VAL A 33 1.09 -1.65 12.41
N PHE A 34 1.26 -2.45 11.35
CA PHE A 34 1.63 -3.86 11.49
C PHE A 34 3.03 -4.04 12.08
N HIS A 35 3.97 -3.14 11.75
CA HIS A 35 5.32 -3.18 12.28
C HIS A 35 5.39 -2.85 13.77
N VAL A 36 4.73 -1.78 14.22
CA VAL A 36 4.72 -1.40 15.64
C VAL A 36 3.89 -2.36 16.50
N ALA A 37 2.88 -3.01 15.92
CA ALA A 37 2.13 -4.07 16.59
C ALA A 37 2.92 -5.40 16.72
N GLY A 38 4.16 -5.45 16.23
CA GLY A 38 5.04 -6.60 16.42
C GLY A 38 4.70 -7.82 15.57
N LEU A 39 3.88 -7.67 14.52
CA LEU A 39 3.47 -8.79 13.66
C LEU A 39 4.65 -9.43 12.90
N ARG A 40 5.83 -8.78 12.89
CA ARG A 40 7.08 -9.37 12.38
C ARG A 40 7.43 -10.68 13.09
N GLU A 41 7.11 -10.82 14.38
CA GLU A 41 7.42 -12.04 15.14
C GLU A 41 6.56 -13.23 14.65
N MET A 42 5.40 -12.92 14.06
CA MET A 42 4.49 -13.88 13.45
C MET A 42 4.94 -14.33 12.06
N THR A 43 6.06 -13.84 11.50
CA THR A 43 6.60 -14.33 10.21
C THR A 43 7.57 -15.50 10.35
N SER A 44 7.79 -15.98 11.58
CA SER A 44 8.65 -17.14 11.90
C SER A 44 8.26 -18.43 11.15
N PHE A 45 6.98 -18.57 10.74
CA PHE A 45 6.54 -19.67 9.89
C PHE A 45 7.25 -19.71 8.52
N LEU A 46 7.74 -18.58 8.01
CA LEU A 46 8.51 -18.54 6.75
C LEU A 46 9.83 -19.32 6.85
N CYS A 47 10.35 -19.48 8.06
CA CYS A 47 11.56 -20.24 8.34
C CYS A 47 11.26 -21.71 8.70
N GLY A 48 10.03 -22.18 8.52
CA GLY A 48 9.63 -23.55 8.86
C GLY A 48 9.43 -23.81 10.35
N MET A 49 9.49 -22.78 11.20
CA MET A 49 9.18 -22.88 12.62
C MET A 49 7.65 -23.00 12.80
N ALA A 50 7.20 -23.97 13.60
CA ALA A 50 5.78 -24.15 13.88
C ALA A 50 5.21 -22.88 14.55
N PRO A 51 4.05 -22.37 14.11
CA PRO A 51 3.35 -21.34 14.86
C PRO A 51 3.04 -21.89 16.26
N MET A 52 3.13 -21.03 17.28
CA MET A 52 2.94 -21.36 18.70
C MET A 52 1.88 -22.45 18.88
N THR A 53 2.27 -23.54 19.55
CA THR A 53 1.48 -24.76 19.74
C THR A 53 0.10 -24.45 20.34
N GLY A 54 -0.97 -24.54 19.54
CA GLY A 54 -2.35 -24.38 19.98
C GLY A 54 -3.27 -23.78 18.91
N GLY A 55 -4.59 -23.74 19.19
CA GLY A 55 -5.64 -23.29 18.26
C GLY A 55 -5.48 -21.89 17.63
N ALA A 56 -4.51 -21.09 18.10
CA ALA A 56 -4.16 -19.78 17.55
C ALA A 56 -3.19 -19.84 16.34
N ALA A 57 -2.62 -21.00 16.01
CA ALA A 57 -1.60 -21.14 14.97
C ALA A 57 -2.02 -20.60 13.59
N LYS A 58 -3.28 -20.83 13.20
CA LYS A 58 -3.84 -20.34 11.92
C LYS A 58 -3.96 -18.81 11.89
N LEU A 59 -4.37 -18.21 13.01
CA LEU A 59 -4.53 -16.77 13.12
C LEU A 59 -3.17 -16.07 13.09
N SER A 60 -2.17 -16.61 13.81
CA SER A 60 -0.79 -16.11 13.77
C SER A 60 -0.20 -16.16 12.36
N ALA A 61 -0.41 -17.27 11.63
CA ALA A 61 0.03 -17.37 10.23
C ALA A 61 -0.64 -16.34 9.33
N LEU A 62 -1.95 -16.10 9.49
CA LEU A 62 -2.68 -15.08 8.72
C LEU A 62 -2.18 -13.66 9.02
N MET A 63 -1.92 -13.33 10.29
CA MET A 63 -1.38 -12.03 10.68
C MET A 63 0.04 -11.83 10.15
N GLY A 64 0.90 -12.87 10.21
CA GLY A 64 2.23 -12.83 9.63
C GLY A 64 2.19 -12.69 8.11
N LEU A 65 1.27 -13.35 7.41
CA LEU A 65 1.05 -13.16 5.98
C LEU A 65 0.64 -11.72 5.65
N GLY A 66 -0.28 -11.14 6.43
CA GLY A 66 -0.68 -9.74 6.31
C GLY A 66 0.52 -8.78 6.47
N TYR A 67 1.39 -9.04 7.44
CA TYR A 67 2.64 -8.30 7.62
C TYR A 67 3.54 -8.41 6.38
N VAL A 68 3.78 -9.62 5.87
CA VAL A 68 4.62 -9.83 4.66
C VAL A 68 4.08 -9.09 3.45
N VAL A 69 2.76 -9.17 3.19
CA VAL A 69 2.13 -8.46 2.08
C VAL A 69 2.27 -6.95 2.26
N SER A 70 2.04 -6.43 3.46
CA SER A 70 2.20 -4.99 3.74
C SER A 70 3.66 -4.54 3.59
N TYR A 71 4.62 -5.36 4.00
CA TYR A 71 6.06 -5.11 3.89
C TYR A 71 6.50 -5.07 2.43
N LEU A 72 6.06 -6.01 1.61
CA LEU A 72 6.31 -6.00 0.15
C LEU A 72 5.62 -4.80 -0.51
N GLY A 73 4.40 -4.47 -0.11
CA GLY A 73 3.71 -3.26 -0.55
C GLY A 73 4.53 -2.00 -0.22
N PHE A 74 5.09 -1.92 0.98
CA PHE A 74 5.93 -0.81 1.38
C PHE A 74 7.26 -0.75 0.62
N ILE A 75 7.99 -1.86 0.50
CA ILE A 75 9.30 -1.86 -0.17
C ILE A 75 9.20 -1.69 -1.68
N VAL A 76 8.16 -2.24 -2.32
CA VAL A 76 8.05 -2.24 -3.78
C VAL A 76 7.11 -1.14 -4.25
N ILE A 77 5.87 -1.11 -3.76
CA ILE A 77 4.83 -0.24 -4.33
C ILE A 77 5.02 1.22 -3.93
N VAL A 78 5.39 1.52 -2.68
CA VAL A 78 5.60 2.90 -2.21
C VAL A 78 6.66 3.64 -3.04
N PRO A 79 7.90 3.14 -3.24
CA PRO A 79 8.88 3.85 -4.05
C PRO A 79 8.43 3.99 -5.51
N ILE A 80 7.76 2.99 -6.09
CA ILE A 80 7.20 3.11 -7.45
C ILE A 80 6.19 4.27 -7.54
N LEU A 81 5.28 4.39 -6.56
CA LEU A 81 4.30 5.47 -6.51
C LEU A 81 4.96 6.84 -6.33
N VAL A 82 5.99 6.93 -5.49
CA VAL A 82 6.75 8.18 -5.30
C VAL A 82 7.48 8.58 -6.58
N ILE A 83 8.15 7.63 -7.25
CA ILE A 83 8.81 7.86 -8.55
C ILE A 83 7.79 8.29 -9.60
N ALA A 84 6.64 7.61 -9.70
CA ALA A 84 5.58 7.97 -10.64
C ALA A 84 5.05 9.39 -10.38
N SER A 85 4.87 9.77 -9.11
CA SER A 85 4.49 11.14 -8.74
C SER A 85 5.56 12.16 -9.16
N ALA A 86 6.83 11.87 -8.92
CA ALA A 86 7.94 12.75 -9.29
C ALA A 86 8.03 12.93 -10.81
N LEU A 87 7.95 11.83 -11.57
CA LEU A 87 7.98 11.85 -13.03
C LEU A 87 6.81 12.65 -13.62
N LEU A 88 5.60 12.50 -13.09
CA LEU A 88 4.44 13.29 -13.52
C LEU A 88 4.59 14.78 -13.20
N LEU A 89 5.14 15.12 -12.03
CA LEU A 89 5.40 16.52 -11.69
C LEU A 89 6.45 17.12 -12.62
N VAL A 90 7.55 16.42 -12.87
CA VAL A 90 8.62 16.88 -13.77
C VAL A 90 8.11 16.99 -15.21
N SER A 91 7.37 16.01 -15.72
CA SER A 91 6.83 16.06 -17.08
C SER A 91 5.86 17.22 -17.28
N SER A 92 5.03 17.54 -16.27
CA SER A 92 4.12 18.69 -16.32
C SER A 92 4.84 20.05 -16.36
N ARG A 93 6.08 20.11 -15.87
CA ARG A 93 6.92 21.32 -15.92
C ARG A 93 7.65 21.46 -17.26
N ILE A 94 8.13 20.35 -17.81
CA ILE A 94 8.86 20.34 -19.10
C ILE A 94 7.90 20.48 -20.27
N TRP A 95 6.74 19.83 -20.19
CA TRP A 95 5.72 19.86 -21.22
C TRP A 95 4.41 20.44 -20.66
N PRO A 96 4.30 21.77 -20.54
CA PRO A 96 3.05 22.40 -20.15
C PRO A 96 2.01 22.14 -21.24
N VAL A 97 1.21 21.08 -21.08
CA VAL A 97 0.05 20.82 -21.93
C VAL A 97 -0.90 22.00 -21.71
N LYS A 98 -1.00 22.89 -22.70
CA LYS A 98 -1.95 24.00 -22.67
C LYS A 98 -3.36 23.39 -22.54
N PRO A 99 -4.16 23.77 -21.53
CA PRO A 99 -5.52 23.26 -21.43
C PRO A 99 -6.26 23.64 -22.71
N ARG A 100 -6.81 22.63 -23.41
CA ARG A 100 -7.83 22.89 -24.44
C ARG A 100 -9.07 23.35 -23.68
N VAL A 101 -9.29 24.67 -23.73
CA VAL A 101 -10.55 25.34 -23.36
C VAL A 101 -11.75 24.64 -23.97
#